data_AF-A0A2P6R5N0-F1
#
_entry.id   AF-A0A2P6R5N0-F1
#
_cell.length_a   1.000
_cell.length_b   1.000
_cell.length_c   1.000
_cell.angle_alpha   90.00
_cell.angle_beta   90.00
_cell.angle_gamma   90.00
#
_symmetry.space_group_name_H-M   'P 1'
#
loop_
_entity.id
_entity.type
_entity.pdbx_description
1 polymer ?
#
loop_
_entity_poly.entity_id
_entity_poly.type
_entity_poly.pdbx_seq_one_letter_code
_entity_poly.pdbx_strand_id
1 'polypeptide(L)'
;MEFAKKMNIFPSVMVAYRILLTIPVTVASAERNFSKLKLLKSYLRTTLTQDRLNGLVILTIERNMLANVDYEKIIDDFASRNARIHHFR
;
A
#
# COMPACT_ATOMS: atom_id res chain seq x y z
N MET A 1 6.66 26.99 5.48
CA MET A 1 7.57 26.36 4.46
C MET A 1 8.17 27.37 3.48
N GLU A 2 7.60 28.56 3.30
CA GLU A 2 8.15 29.62 2.44
C GLU A 2 9.47 30.22 2.96
N PHE A 3 9.70 30.22 4.28
CA PHE A 3 10.90 30.80 4.89
C PHE A 3 12.18 29.98 4.60
N ALA A 4 12.07 28.65 4.56
CA ALA A 4 13.20 27.75 4.30
C ALA A 4 13.61 27.71 2.81
N LYS A 5 12.66 27.95 1.90
CA LYS A 5 12.92 28.03 0.45
C LYS A 5 13.85 29.19 0.09
N LYS A 6 13.86 30.25 0.92
CA LYS A 6 14.64 31.47 0.72
C LYS A 6 16.11 31.32 1.12
N MET A 7 16.45 30.29 1.90
CA MET A 7 17.81 29.99 2.34
C MET A 7 18.27 28.66 1.72
N ASN A 8 18.76 28.70 0.48
CA ASN A 8 19.52 27.60 -0.17
C ASN A 8 20.89 27.33 0.53
N ILE A 9 20.98 27.56 1.84
CA ILE A 9 22.27 27.64 2.55
C ILE A 9 22.70 26.23 2.99
N PHE A 10 21.77 25.28 3.16
CA PHE A 10 22.11 23.91 3.57
C PHE A 10 21.16 22.84 2.97
N PRO A 11 21.39 22.40 1.71
CA PRO A 11 20.56 21.39 1.06
C PRO A 11 20.49 20.07 1.84
N SER A 12 21.60 19.63 2.45
CA SER A 12 21.64 18.40 3.26
C SER A 12 20.80 18.49 4.54
N VAL A 13 20.74 19.66 5.18
CA VAL A 13 19.90 19.88 6.37
C VAL A 13 18.42 19.86 5.98
N MET A 14 18.07 20.42 4.83
CA MET A 14 16.69 20.38 4.33
C MET A 14 16.23 18.96 3.99
N VAL A 15 17.12 18.14 3.42
CA VAL A 15 16.85 16.72 3.18
C VAL A 15 16.69 15.96 4.50
N ALA A 16 17.60 16.14 5.46
CA ALA A 16 17.50 15.52 6.78
C ALA A 16 16.21 15.89 7.51
N TYR A 17 15.80 17.16 7.42
CA TYR A 17 14.55 17.64 8.02
C TYR A 17 13.31 17.05 7.34
N ARG A 18 13.30 16.92 6.01
CA ARG A 18 12.24 16.22 5.29
C ARG A 18 12.16 14.76 5.71
N ILE A 19 13.29 14.07 5.82
CA ILE A 19 13.34 12.68 6.28
C ILE A 19 12.79 12.58 7.70
N LEU A 20 13.22 13.45 8.61
CA LEU A 20 12.74 13.50 10.01
C LEU A 20 11.22 13.71 10.10
N LEU A 21 10.64 14.54 9.23
CA LEU A 21 9.19 14.77 9.17
C LEU A 21 8.42 13.66 8.44
N THR A 22 9.08 12.89 7.57
CA THR A 22 8.46 11.79 6.82
C THR A 22 8.51 10.48 7.59
N ILE A 23 9.54 10.30 8.43
CA ILE A 23 9.57 9.21 9.40
C ILE A 23 8.43 9.47 10.38
N PRO A 24 7.42 8.59 10.44
CA PRO A 24 6.34 8.77 11.39
C PRO A 24 6.94 8.73 12.80
N VAL A 25 6.79 9.84 13.54
CA VAL A 25 7.21 9.95 14.95
C VAL A 25 6.50 8.90 15.81
N THR A 26 5.39 8.35 15.33
CA THR A 26 4.58 7.36 16.03
C THR A 26 4.51 6.03 15.28
N VAL A 27 4.85 4.95 15.98
CA VAL A 27 4.67 3.56 15.49
C VAL A 27 3.19 3.16 15.38
N ALA A 28 2.27 3.98 15.90
CA ALA A 28 0.83 3.70 15.98
C ALA A 28 0.19 3.34 14.62
N SER A 29 0.63 3.96 13.52
CA SER A 29 0.12 3.62 12.18
C SER A 29 0.55 2.22 11.75
N ALA A 30 1.81 1.86 11.98
CA ALA A 30 2.32 0.52 11.71
C ALA A 30 1.66 -0.52 12.62
N GLU A 31 1.53 -0.25 13.93
CA GLU A 31 0.83 -1.12 14.88
C GLU A 31 -0.63 -1.36 14.50
N ARG A 32 -1.34 -0.30 14.06
CA ARG A 32 -2.70 -0.41 13.55
C ARG A 32 -2.77 -1.31 12.31
N ASN A 33 -1.81 -1.19 11.40
CA ASN A 33 -1.72 -2.03 10.20
C ASN A 33 -1.40 -3.50 10.56
N PHE A 34 -0.49 -3.76 11.49
CA PHE A 34 -0.19 -5.11 11.98
C PHE A 34 -1.36 -5.74 12.72
N SER A 35 -2.12 -4.95 13.49
CA SER A 35 -3.34 -5.40 14.15
C SER A 35 -4.39 -5.83 13.11
N LYS A 36 -4.61 -5.02 12.06
CA LYS A 36 -5.47 -5.40 10.93
C LYS A 36 -4.99 -6.67 10.23
N LEU A 37 -3.69 -6.82 9.99
CA LEU A 37 -3.11 -8.02 9.40
C LEU A 37 -3.36 -9.26 10.26
N LYS A 38 -3.23 -9.15 11.60
CA LYS A 38 -3.55 -10.25 12.53
C LYS A 38 -5.02 -10.65 12.44
N LEU A 39 -5.91 -9.67 12.36
CA LEU A 39 -7.36 -9.88 12.19
C LEU A 39 -7.67 -10.55 10.85
N LEU A 40 -7.03 -10.11 9.77
CA LEU A 40 -7.16 -10.68 8.42
C LEU A 40 -6.70 -12.15 8.38
N LYS A 41 -5.52 -12.46 8.94
CA LYS A 41 -5.02 -13.83 9.07
C LYS A 41 -5.98 -14.72 9.85
N SER A 42 -6.48 -14.21 10.99
CA SER A 42 -7.42 -14.94 11.84
C SER A 42 -8.76 -15.19 11.15
N TYR A 43 -9.30 -14.16 10.48
CA TYR A 43 -10.58 -14.24 9.77
C TYR A 43 -10.53 -15.23 8.62
N LEU A 44 -9.45 -15.19 7.82
CA LEU A 44 -9.29 -16.07 6.68
C LEU A 44 -8.83 -17.48 7.07
N ARG A 45 -8.33 -17.71 8.29
CA ARG A 45 -7.78 -19.02 8.74
C ARG A 45 -6.77 -19.61 7.73
N THR A 46 -6.03 -18.76 7.02
CA THR A 46 -5.31 -19.17 5.81
C THR A 46 -3.84 -19.54 6.03
N THR A 47 -3.41 -20.62 5.38
CA THR A 47 -2.00 -20.90 5.03
C THR A 47 -1.65 -20.25 3.70
N LEU A 48 -1.88 -18.93 3.57
CA LEU A 48 -1.52 -18.20 2.34
C LEU A 48 -0.01 -18.00 2.28
N THR A 49 0.55 -18.09 1.07
CA THR A 49 1.94 -17.69 0.81
C THR A 49 2.13 -16.21 1.14
N GLN A 50 3.35 -15.85 1.53
CA GLN A 50 3.67 -14.49 1.97
C GLN A 50 3.32 -13.44 0.91
N ASP A 51 3.53 -13.75 -0.37
CA ASP A 51 3.21 -12.84 -1.48
C ASP A 51 1.72 -12.52 -1.58
N ARG A 52 0.85 -13.55 -1.49
CA ARG A 52 -0.60 -13.37 -1.55
C ARG A 52 -1.11 -12.58 -0.35
N LEU A 53 -0.56 -12.86 0.82
CA LEU A 53 -0.90 -12.14 2.04
C LEU A 53 -0.48 -10.67 1.95
N ASN A 54 0.72 -10.38 1.45
CA ASN A 54 1.22 -9.03 1.30
C ASN A 54 0.33 -8.21 0.36
N GLY A 55 -0.06 -8.79 -0.79
CA GLY A 55 -1.02 -8.17 -1.70
C GLY A 55 -2.33 -7.81 -1.02
N LEU A 56 -2.90 -8.72 -0.22
CA LEU A 56 -4.17 -8.48 0.47
C LEU A 56 -4.06 -7.42 1.57
N VAL A 57 -2.92 -7.35 2.27
CA VAL A 57 -2.64 -6.30 3.26
C VAL A 57 -2.58 -4.94 2.58
N ILE A 58 -1.89 -4.83 1.44
CA ILE A 58 -1.81 -3.58 0.67
C ILE A 58 -3.22 -3.13 0.27
N LEU A 59 -4.04 -4.04 -0.28
CA LEU A 59 -5.43 -3.72 -0.64
C LEU A 59 -6.26 -3.26 0.58
N THR A 60 -6.01 -3.83 1.76
CA THR A 60 -6.73 -3.48 2.98
C THR A 60 -6.30 -2.12 3.56
N ILE A 61 -5.01 -1.78 3.46
CA ILE A 61 -4.46 -0.49 3.90
C ILE A 61 -4.89 0.61 2.93
N GLU A 62 -4.76 0.39 1.63
CA GLU A 62 -5.06 1.34 0.57
C GLU A 62 -6.53 1.32 0.11
N ARG A 63 -7.43 0.81 0.96
CA ARG A 63 -8.86 0.71 0.67
C ARG A 63 -9.48 2.04 0.22
N ASN A 64 -9.00 3.16 0.76
CA ASN A 64 -9.47 4.50 0.37
C ASN A 64 -9.09 4.87 -1.06
N MET A 65 -7.90 4.47 -1.52
CA MET A 65 -7.48 4.67 -2.91
C MET A 65 -8.28 3.76 -3.84
N LEU A 66 -8.48 2.50 -3.45
CA LEU A 66 -9.28 1.53 -4.19
C LEU A 66 -10.75 1.94 -4.36
N ALA A 67 -11.28 2.82 -3.51
CA ALA A 67 -12.64 3.33 -3.68
C ALA A 67 -12.80 4.17 -4.96
N ASN A 68 -11.71 4.73 -5.49
CA ASN A 68 -11.70 5.53 -6.71
C ASN A 68 -11.27 4.72 -7.95
N VAL A 69 -11.08 3.41 -7.81
CA VAL A 69 -10.62 2.53 -8.88
C VAL A 69 -11.83 1.91 -9.58
N ASP A 70 -11.77 1.84 -10.92
CA ASP A 70 -12.80 1.23 -11.76
C ASP A 70 -12.65 -0.31 -11.73
N TYR A 71 -13.48 -0.96 -10.92
CA TYR A 71 -13.47 -2.42 -10.76
C TYR A 71 -13.89 -3.15 -12.03
N GLU A 72 -14.77 -2.58 -12.84
CA GLU A 72 -15.25 -3.23 -14.08
C GLU A 72 -14.09 -3.42 -15.06
N LYS A 73 -13.25 -2.39 -15.23
CA LYS A 73 -12.04 -2.50 -16.05
C LYS A 73 -11.04 -3.53 -15.54
N ILE A 74 -10.88 -3.64 -14.21
CA ILE A 74 -9.98 -4.63 -13.61
C ILE A 74 -10.51 -6.05 -13.83
N ILE A 75 -11.82 -6.25 -13.66
CA ILE A 75 -12.47 -7.54 -13.89
C ILE A 75 -12.35 -7.94 -15.35
N ASP A 76 -12.59 -7.02 -16.29
CA ASP A 76 -12.47 -7.28 -17.72
C ASP A 76 -11.02 -7.59 -18.14
N ASP A 77 -10.03 -6.81 -17.66
CA ASP A 77 -8.61 -7.10 -17.89
C ASP A 77 -8.21 -8.47 -17.30
N PHE A 78 -8.64 -8.79 -16.08
CA PHE A 78 -8.38 -10.10 -15.47
C PHE A 78 -9.03 -11.24 -16.25
N ALA A 79 -10.28 -11.06 -16.69
CA ALA A 79 -11.00 -12.04 -17.50
C ALA A 79 -10.32 -12.26 -18.85
N SER A 80 -9.91 -11.19 -19.53
CA SER A 80 -9.22 -11.27 -20.83
C SER A 80 -7.89 -12.05 -20.76
N ARG A 81 -7.17 -11.92 -19.65
CA ARG A 81 -5.89 -12.62 -19.42
C ARG A 81 -6.08 -14.09 -19.07
N ASN A 82 -7.12 -14.43 -18.30
CA ASN A 82 -7.45 -15.82 -17.97
C ASN A 82 -8.21 -16.55 -19.09
N ALA A 83 -8.95 -15.84 -19.94
CA ALA A 83 -9.64 -16.42 -21.09
C ALA A 83 -8.66 -17.05 -22.11
N ARG A 84 -7.43 -16.53 -22.19
CA ARG A 84 -6.35 -17.14 -23.00
C ARG A 84 -5.95 -18.54 -22.52
N ILE A 85 -6.23 -18.89 -21.27
CA ILE A 85 -5.95 -20.22 -20.70
C ILE A 85 -7.04 -21.23 -21.12
N HIS A 86 -8.24 -20.76 -21.47
CA HIS A 86 -9.35 -21.63 -21.91
C HIS A 86 -9.31 -21.99 -23.40
N HIS A 87 -8.53 -21.30 -24.24
CA HIS A 87 -8.47 -21.58 -25.68
C HIS A 87 -7.53 -22.75 -26.05
N PHE A 88 -6.94 -23.41 -25.05
CA PHE A 88 -6.13 -24.62 -25.20
C PHE A 88 -6.48 -25.63 -24.09
N ARG A 89 -7.65 -26.23 -24.17
CA ARG A 89 -7.96 -27.49 -23.50
C ARG A 89 -8.99 -28.30 -24.27
#